data_AF-A0A966DQI4-F1
#
_entry.id   AF-A0A966DQI4-F1
#
_cell.length_a   1.000
_cell.length_b   1.000
_cell.length_c   1.000
_cell.angle_alpha   90.00
_cell.angle_beta   90.00
_cell.angle_gamma   90.00
#
_symmetry.space_group_name_H-M   'P 1'
#
loop_
_entity.id
_entity.type
_entity.pdbx_description
1 polymer ?
#
loop_
_entity_poly.entity_id
_entity_poly.type
_entity_poly.pdbx_seq_one_letter_code
_entity_poly.pdbx_strand_id
1 'polypeptide(L)'
;MNKDTFLELTLAYIRRSVKMYYDVPMQRIALEKAFLALSSGKRWIWVCGTIGSGKTTVCNAIASVLPYTHTVKGINIREYEILKDIIQYKILFIDDIGKNPERINNMGDYINTIEYILHNRDKGITLFTSQFKFNPNNDYSLLDRAKEKMEIIEIKIPSLR
;
A
#
# COMPACT_ATOMS: atom_id res chain seq x y z
N MET A 1 18.86 -12.74 -7.04
CA MET A 1 18.95 -11.30 -7.39
C MET A 1 19.44 -10.57 -6.15
N ASN A 2 20.60 -9.89 -6.20
CA ASN A 2 21.09 -9.15 -5.04
C ASN A 2 20.25 -7.85 -4.85
N LYS A 3 20.26 -7.27 -3.63
CA LYS A 3 19.48 -6.04 -3.33
C LYS A 3 19.85 -4.87 -4.24
N ASP A 4 21.12 -4.74 -4.59
CA ASP A 4 21.64 -3.64 -5.41
C ASP A 4 21.18 -3.76 -6.86
N THR A 5 21.12 -4.97 -7.43
CA THR A 5 20.61 -5.25 -8.78
C THR A 5 19.10 -4.96 -8.86
N PHE A 6 18.34 -5.30 -7.81
CA PHE A 6 16.92 -4.96 -7.75
C PHE A 6 16.71 -3.45 -7.70
N LEU A 7 17.48 -2.74 -6.87
CA LEU A 7 17.40 -1.28 -6.76
C LEU A 7 17.82 -0.58 -8.06
N GLU A 8 18.89 -1.04 -8.71
CA GLU A 8 19.33 -0.47 -10.00
C GLU A 8 18.34 -0.72 -11.13
N LEU A 9 17.82 -1.95 -11.27
CA LEU A 9 16.80 -2.25 -12.27
C LEU A 9 15.50 -1.49 -12.02
N THR A 10 15.15 -1.33 -10.74
CA THR A 10 14.00 -0.52 -10.31
C THR A 10 14.21 0.95 -10.62
N LEU A 11 15.37 1.53 -10.29
CA LEU A 11 15.70 2.91 -10.64
C LEU A 11 15.78 3.12 -12.15
N ALA A 12 16.30 2.15 -12.91
CA ALA A 12 16.33 2.18 -14.36
C ALA A 12 14.92 2.11 -14.96
N TYR A 13 14.03 1.26 -14.41
CA TYR A 13 12.62 1.20 -14.80
C TYR A 13 11.88 2.48 -14.41
N ILE A 14 12.05 2.99 -13.19
CA ILE A 14 11.52 4.29 -12.76
C ILE A 14 11.99 5.36 -13.75
N ARG A 15 13.28 5.45 -14.06
CA ARG A 15 13.80 6.42 -15.05
C ARG A 15 13.18 6.26 -16.44
N ARG A 16 12.86 5.03 -16.87
CA ARG A 16 12.19 4.74 -18.15
C ARG A 16 10.69 5.06 -18.13
N SER A 17 9.99 4.68 -17.07
CA SER A 17 8.53 4.76 -16.91
C SER A 17 8.06 6.12 -16.40
N VAL A 18 8.87 6.82 -15.60
CA VAL A 18 8.63 8.21 -15.15
C VAL A 18 8.62 9.18 -16.33
N LYS A 19 9.42 8.92 -17.37
CA LYS A 19 9.42 9.70 -18.62
C LYS A 19 8.08 9.62 -19.38
N MET A 20 7.19 8.70 -19.01
CA MET A 20 5.90 8.44 -19.66
C MET A 20 4.67 8.78 -18.79
N TYR A 21 4.81 8.92 -17.46
CA TYR A 21 3.66 9.02 -16.55
C TYR A 21 3.71 10.15 -15.51
N TYR A 22 4.81 10.87 -15.32
CA TYR A 22 4.98 11.74 -14.14
C TYR A 22 5.72 13.05 -14.42
N ASP A 23 4.97 14.10 -14.76
CA ASP A 23 5.44 15.50 -14.67
C ASP A 23 5.35 16.07 -13.23
N VAL A 24 4.93 15.25 -12.25
CA VAL A 24 4.68 15.69 -10.87
C VAL A 24 5.78 15.17 -9.92
N PRO A 25 6.68 16.04 -9.42
CA PRO A 25 7.81 15.66 -8.57
C PRO A 25 7.43 14.85 -7.33
N MET A 26 6.27 15.15 -6.73
CA MET A 26 5.81 14.49 -5.49
C MET A 26 5.49 13.00 -5.69
N GLN A 27 4.98 12.61 -6.85
CA GLN A 27 4.67 11.21 -7.16
C GLN A 27 5.95 10.41 -7.39
N ARG A 28 6.97 11.02 -8.01
CA ARG A 28 8.30 10.43 -8.14
C ARG A 28 8.96 10.19 -6.77
N ILE A 29 8.93 11.18 -5.88
CA ILE A 29 9.47 11.05 -4.52
C ILE A 29 8.75 9.92 -3.76
N ALA A 30 7.41 9.83 -3.90
CA ALA A 30 6.64 8.76 -3.28
C ALA A 30 7.05 7.37 -3.81
N LEU A 31 7.28 7.26 -5.12
CA LEU A 31 7.75 6.03 -5.75
C LEU A 31 9.14 5.62 -5.26
N GLU A 32 10.09 6.55 -5.22
CA GLU A 32 11.45 6.31 -4.70
C GLU A 32 11.43 5.85 -3.23
N LYS A 33 10.61 6.48 -2.38
CA LYS A 33 10.41 6.06 -0.98
C LYS A 33 9.86 4.65 -0.86
N ALA A 34 8.87 4.30 -1.68
CA ALA A 34 8.28 2.96 -1.67
C ALA A 34 9.30 1.88 -1.98
N PHE A 35 10.14 2.11 -2.99
CA PHE A 35 11.18 1.15 -3.35
C PHE A 35 12.29 1.05 -2.31
N LEU A 36 12.71 2.17 -1.72
CA LEU A 36 13.65 2.15 -0.61
C LEU A 36 13.11 1.31 0.55
N ALA A 37 11.84 1.50 0.93
CA ALA A 37 11.20 0.71 1.97
C ALA A 37 11.12 -0.80 1.63
N LEU A 38 10.70 -1.14 0.41
CA LEU A 38 10.68 -2.55 -0.02
C LEU A 38 12.09 -3.17 0.01
N SER A 39 13.11 -2.42 -0.41
CA SER A 39 14.51 -2.86 -0.36
C SER A 39 15.05 -3.00 1.06
N SER A 40 14.54 -2.24 2.04
CA SER A 40 14.93 -2.36 3.44
C SER A 40 14.23 -3.52 4.15
N GLY A 41 13.26 -4.17 3.50
CA GLY A 41 12.55 -5.33 4.03
C GLY A 41 11.12 -5.02 4.48
N LYS A 42 10.66 -3.77 4.34
CA LYS A 42 9.25 -3.45 4.51
C LYS A 42 8.42 -4.25 3.51
N ARG A 43 7.25 -4.68 3.95
CA ARG A 43 6.33 -5.52 3.16
C ARG A 43 5.04 -4.80 2.86
N TRP A 44 4.70 -3.78 3.64
CA TRP A 44 3.47 -3.03 3.50
C TRP A 44 3.79 -1.58 3.12
N ILE A 45 3.25 -1.10 2.00
CA ILE A 45 3.42 0.27 1.57
C ILE A 45 2.05 0.95 1.60
N TRP A 46 1.89 1.94 2.46
CA TRP A 46 0.68 2.72 2.62
C TRP A 46 0.83 4.09 1.98
N VAL A 47 0.17 4.30 0.83
CA VAL A 47 0.22 5.58 0.11
C VAL A 47 -1.03 6.40 0.42
N CYS A 48 -0.88 7.55 1.08
CA CYS A 48 -1.99 8.41 1.45
C CYS A 48 -1.89 9.85 0.91
N GLY A 49 -3.02 10.56 0.85
CA GLY A 49 -3.10 11.92 0.33
C GLY A 49 -4.47 12.26 -0.27
N THR A 50 -4.67 13.52 -0.67
CA THR A 50 -5.94 14.04 -1.17
C THR A 50 -6.42 13.37 -2.48
N ILE A 51 -7.69 13.56 -2.82
CA ILE A 51 -8.25 13.11 -4.11
C ILE A 51 -7.44 13.73 -5.25
N GLY A 52 -7.13 12.94 -6.28
CA GLY A 52 -6.35 13.40 -7.43
C GLY A 52 -4.83 13.49 -7.19
N SER A 53 -4.31 13.15 -6.01
CA SER A 53 -2.86 13.25 -5.73
C SER A 53 -1.99 12.21 -6.45
N GLY A 54 -2.58 11.23 -7.13
CA GLY A 54 -1.87 10.19 -7.89
C GLY A 54 -1.44 8.97 -7.08
N LYS A 55 -2.07 8.70 -5.93
CA LYS A 55 -1.81 7.51 -5.08
C LYS A 55 -1.90 6.21 -5.88
N THR A 56 -3.03 6.00 -6.55
CA THR A 56 -3.29 4.82 -7.39
C THR A 56 -2.28 4.72 -8.52
N THR A 57 -1.91 5.86 -9.12
CA THR A 57 -0.84 5.89 -10.14
C THR A 57 0.47 5.36 -9.57
N VAL A 58 0.90 5.85 -8.40
CA VAL A 58 2.14 5.39 -7.73
C VAL A 58 2.08 3.90 -7.42
N CYS A 59 0.99 3.41 -6.84
CA CYS A 59 0.84 1.97 -6.56
C CYS A 59 0.82 1.12 -7.83
N ASN A 60 0.18 1.58 -8.91
CA ASN A 60 0.23 0.90 -10.21
C ASN A 60 1.66 0.86 -10.79
N ALA A 61 2.43 1.93 -10.65
CA ALA A 61 3.82 1.96 -11.07
C ALA A 61 4.66 0.94 -10.29
N ILE A 62 4.45 0.82 -8.97
CA ILE A 62 5.09 -0.21 -8.14
C ILE A 62 4.64 -1.61 -8.58
N ALA A 63 3.34 -1.84 -8.72
CA ALA A 63 2.78 -3.12 -9.13
C ALA A 63 3.30 -3.58 -10.50
N SER A 64 3.55 -2.64 -11.44
CA SER A 64 4.03 -2.95 -12.79
C SER A 64 5.44 -3.56 -12.84
N VAL A 65 6.26 -3.34 -11.80
CA VAL A 65 7.60 -3.95 -11.69
C VAL A 65 7.63 -5.19 -10.80
N LEU A 66 6.52 -5.49 -10.13
CA LEU A 66 6.40 -6.65 -9.26
C LEU A 66 5.75 -7.81 -10.03
N PRO A 67 6.33 -9.03 -10.01
CA PRO A 67 5.81 -10.14 -10.78
C PRO A 67 4.50 -10.67 -10.20
N TYR A 68 3.44 -10.74 -11.02
CA TYR A 68 2.12 -11.28 -10.67
C TYR A 68 1.45 -10.55 -9.48
N THR A 69 0.82 -9.41 -9.79
CA THR A 69 0.06 -8.61 -8.82
C THR A 69 -1.44 -8.90 -8.92
N HIS A 70 -2.07 -9.23 -7.80
CA HIS A 70 -3.54 -9.25 -7.70
C HIS A 70 -4.02 -7.91 -7.15
N THR A 71 -4.85 -7.23 -7.93
CA THR A 71 -5.41 -5.93 -7.57
C THR A 71 -6.84 -6.10 -7.09
N VAL A 72 -7.12 -5.51 -5.94
CA VAL A 72 -8.42 -5.39 -5.30
C VAL A 72 -8.73 -3.91 -5.21
N LYS A 73 -9.88 -3.50 -5.73
CA LYS A 73 -10.25 -2.09 -5.79
C LYS A 73 -11.41 -1.81 -4.85
N GLY A 74 -11.13 -1.05 -3.80
CA GLY A 74 -12.10 -0.60 -2.82
C GLY A 74 -12.58 -1.76 -1.96
N ILE A 75 -11.88 -2.06 -0.87
CA ILE A 75 -12.39 -3.04 0.09
C ILE A 75 -13.57 -2.42 0.85
N ASN A 76 -14.75 -2.62 0.28
CA ASN A 76 -16.01 -2.46 0.96
C ASN A 76 -16.46 -3.81 1.53
N ILE A 77 -17.47 -3.78 2.40
CA ILE A 77 -17.89 -4.87 3.31
C ILE A 77 -18.13 -6.23 2.62
N ARG A 78 -18.38 -6.26 1.31
CA ARG A 78 -18.60 -7.49 0.52
C ARG A 78 -17.31 -8.21 0.13
N GLU A 79 -16.17 -7.54 0.15
CA GLU A 79 -14.89 -8.10 -0.30
C GLU A 79 -14.11 -8.83 0.80
N TYR A 80 -14.58 -8.82 2.05
CA TYR A 80 -13.91 -9.54 3.14
C TYR A 80 -13.84 -11.06 2.91
N GLU A 81 -14.86 -11.66 2.30
CA GLU A 81 -14.81 -13.07 1.93
C GLU A 81 -13.79 -13.31 0.80
N ILE A 82 -13.74 -12.41 -0.18
CA ILE A 82 -12.71 -12.44 -1.24
C ILE A 82 -11.31 -12.36 -0.63
N LEU A 83 -11.10 -11.56 0.42
CA LEU A 83 -9.80 -11.45 1.09
C LEU A 83 -9.27 -12.80 1.56
N LYS A 84 -10.12 -13.69 2.08
CA LYS A 84 -9.68 -15.02 2.53
C LYS A 84 -9.05 -15.84 1.41
N ASP A 85 -9.54 -15.66 0.19
CA ASP A 85 -9.09 -16.39 -1.00
C ASP A 85 -7.91 -15.73 -1.71
N ILE A 86 -7.58 -14.48 -1.37
CA ILE A 86 -6.49 -13.73 -2.03
C ILE A 86 -5.37 -13.32 -1.08
N ILE A 87 -5.56 -13.44 0.24
CA ILE A 87 -4.56 -13.05 1.25
C ILE A 87 -3.26 -13.85 1.15
N GLN A 88 -3.26 -15.00 0.47
CA GLN A 88 -2.06 -15.81 0.23
C GLN A 88 -1.22 -15.35 -0.98
N TYR A 89 -1.74 -14.47 -1.86
CA TYR A 89 -0.97 -14.05 -3.04
C TYR A 89 0.30 -13.30 -2.67
N LYS A 90 1.37 -13.47 -3.45
CA LYS A 90 2.67 -12.86 -3.15
C LYS A 90 2.64 -11.33 -3.15
N ILE A 91 1.84 -10.72 -4.02
CA ILE A 91 1.66 -9.27 -4.08
C ILE A 91 0.17 -8.97 -4.13
N LEU A 92 -0.28 -8.11 -3.22
CA LEU A 92 -1.63 -7.57 -3.19
C LEU A 92 -1.57 -6.06 -3.37
N PHE A 93 -2.43 -5.53 -4.22
CA PHE A 93 -2.70 -4.10 -4.28
C PHE A 93 -4.14 -3.86 -3.87
N ILE A 94 -4.33 -3.12 -2.77
CA ILE A 94 -5.62 -2.72 -2.23
C ILE A 94 -5.77 -1.22 -2.45
N ASP A 95 -6.63 -0.87 -3.40
CA ASP A 95 -6.92 0.52 -3.75
C ASP A 95 -8.11 1.05 -2.94
N ASP A 96 -8.11 2.36 -2.70
CA ASP A 96 -9.19 3.15 -2.11
C ASP A 96 -9.75 2.60 -0.79
N ILE A 97 -8.86 2.46 0.19
CA ILE A 97 -9.26 2.22 1.57
C ILE A 97 -9.90 3.50 2.09
N GLY A 98 -11.23 3.46 2.23
CA GLY A 98 -12.03 4.55 2.77
C GLY A 98 -11.75 4.83 4.25
N LYS A 99 -12.61 5.63 4.89
CA LYS A 99 -12.70 5.63 6.36
C LYS A 99 -13.13 4.24 6.80
N ASN A 100 -12.39 3.61 7.72
CA ASN A 100 -12.66 2.29 8.30
C ASN A 100 -14.16 1.96 8.31
N PRO A 101 -14.66 1.01 7.48
CA PRO A 101 -16.00 0.52 7.64
C PRO A 101 -16.05 -0.40 8.87
N GLU A 102 -16.77 0.05 9.88
CA GLU A 102 -17.05 -0.63 11.13
C GLU A 102 -18.11 -1.73 10.91
N ARG A 103 -17.69 -2.98 10.67
CA ARG A 103 -18.64 -4.12 10.66
C ARG A 103 -18.59 -4.85 11.98
N ILE A 104 -19.71 -4.95 12.68
CA ILE A 104 -19.86 -5.78 13.88
C ILE A 104 -20.04 -7.25 13.43
N ASN A 105 -19.23 -8.19 13.94
CA ASN A 105 -19.32 -9.62 13.68
C ASN A 105 -20.53 -10.23 14.44
N ASN A 106 -20.81 -11.52 14.26
CA ASN A 106 -21.94 -12.18 14.95
C ASN A 106 -21.78 -12.25 16.48
N MET A 107 -20.61 -11.86 17.00
CA MET A 107 -20.27 -11.78 18.42
C MET A 107 -20.27 -10.33 18.97
N GLY A 108 -20.45 -9.31 18.12
CA GLY A 108 -20.39 -7.91 18.55
C GLY A 108 -19.08 -7.17 18.22
N ASP A 109 -18.09 -7.81 17.57
CA ASP A 109 -16.75 -7.21 17.36
C ASP A 109 -16.59 -6.53 16.00
N TYR A 110 -15.90 -5.41 15.97
CA TYR A 110 -15.58 -4.71 14.72
C TYR A 110 -14.55 -5.50 13.88
N ILE A 111 -14.89 -5.89 12.65
CA ILE A 111 -13.97 -6.49 11.68
C ILE A 111 -13.38 -5.39 10.80
N ASN A 112 -12.17 -4.97 11.12
CA ASN A 112 -11.41 -4.08 10.27
C ASN A 112 -10.61 -4.90 9.24
N THR A 113 -10.93 -4.71 7.96
CA THR A 113 -10.21 -5.30 6.83
C THR A 113 -8.69 -5.19 6.94
N ILE A 114 -8.19 -4.04 7.37
CA ILE A 114 -6.75 -3.80 7.49
C ILE A 114 -6.20 -4.69 8.60
N GLU A 115 -6.83 -4.71 9.77
CA GLU A 115 -6.42 -5.54 10.91
C GLU A 115 -6.36 -7.01 10.51
N TYR A 116 -7.37 -7.51 9.79
CA TYR A 116 -7.35 -8.88 9.28
C TYR A 116 -6.12 -9.15 8.39
N ILE A 117 -5.79 -8.23 7.48
CA ILE A 117 -4.60 -8.37 6.64
C ILE A 117 -3.33 -8.33 7.50
N LEU A 118 -3.20 -7.38 8.42
CA LEU A 118 -2.03 -7.24 9.28
C LEU A 118 -1.84 -8.44 10.22
N HIS A 119 -2.93 -9.10 10.62
CA HIS A 119 -2.89 -10.31 11.44
C HIS A 119 -2.49 -11.55 10.64
N ASN A 120 -3.05 -11.74 9.45
CA ASN A 120 -2.99 -13.00 8.73
C ASN A 120 -1.95 -13.01 7.59
N ARG A 121 -1.36 -11.86 7.24
CA ARG A 121 -0.44 -11.73 6.12
C ARG A 121 0.99 -11.45 6.57
N ASP A 122 1.69 -12.48 7.03
CA ASP A 122 3.10 -12.34 7.41
C ASP A 122 4.07 -12.33 6.21
N LYS A 123 3.65 -12.84 5.06
CA LYS A 123 4.45 -13.00 3.85
C LYS A 123 3.84 -12.24 2.68
N GLY A 124 4.69 -11.80 1.76
CA GLY A 124 4.28 -11.07 0.55
C GLY A 124 4.32 -9.55 0.70
N ILE A 125 4.10 -8.84 -0.40
CA ILE A 125 4.03 -7.38 -0.46
C ILE A 125 2.55 -6.96 -0.48
N THR A 126 2.20 -5.91 0.25
CA THR A 126 0.88 -5.28 0.16
C THR A 126 1.03 -3.80 -0.10
N LEU A 127 0.36 -3.31 -1.15
CA LEU A 127 0.23 -1.90 -1.46
C LEU A 127 -1.16 -1.45 -1.03
N PHE A 128 -1.24 -0.34 -0.34
CA PHE A 128 -2.49 0.26 0.13
C PHE A 128 -2.58 1.69 -0.41
N THR A 129 -3.76 2.12 -0.86
CA THR A 129 -4.04 3.56 -1.04
C THR A 129 -5.18 3.99 -0.13
N SER A 130 -5.07 5.20 0.42
CA SER A 130 -6.14 5.80 1.22
C SER A 130 -6.14 7.32 1.11
N GLN A 131 -7.27 7.96 1.38
CA GLN A 131 -7.29 9.41 1.59
C GLN A 131 -6.68 9.79 2.94
N PHE A 132 -6.68 8.88 3.90
CA PHE A 132 -6.25 9.11 5.28
C PHE A 132 -4.94 8.38 5.59
N LYS A 133 -4.20 8.93 6.54
CA LYS A 133 -3.02 8.27 7.09
C LYS A 133 -3.46 7.05 7.91
N PHE A 134 -2.73 5.94 7.80
CA PHE A 134 -2.97 4.78 8.66
C PHE A 134 -2.85 5.19 10.13
N ASN A 135 -3.88 4.87 10.90
CA ASN A 135 -3.92 5.07 12.34
C ASN A 135 -4.65 3.87 12.97
N PRO A 136 -3.93 2.94 13.61
CA PRO A 136 -4.56 1.82 14.31
C PRO A 136 -5.22 2.31 15.60
N ASN A 137 -6.43 1.83 15.88
CA ASN A 137 -7.21 2.20 17.05
C ASN A 137 -6.67 1.46 18.29
N ASN A 138 -5.72 2.05 19.02
CA ASN A 138 -5.20 1.60 20.33
C ASN A 138 -4.72 0.13 20.46
N ASP A 139 -4.70 -0.65 19.38
CA ASP A 139 -4.15 -1.99 19.36
C ASP A 139 -2.62 -1.92 19.23
N TYR A 140 -1.95 -2.09 20.36
CA TYR A 140 -0.49 -2.07 20.46
C TYR A 140 0.19 -3.16 19.63
N SER A 141 -0.44 -4.34 19.49
CA SER A 141 0.13 -5.45 18.73
C SER A 141 0.16 -5.15 17.23
N LEU A 142 -0.91 -4.53 16.73
CA LEU A 142 -1.02 -4.06 15.36
C LEU A 142 -0.10 -2.86 15.10
N LEU A 143 0.01 -1.96 16.06
CA LEU A 143 0.96 -0.84 16.02
C LEU A 143 2.38 -1.33 15.81
N ASP A 144 2.83 -2.31 16.59
CA ASP A 144 4.21 -2.78 16.52
C ASP A 144 4.49 -3.56 15.24
N ARG A 145 3.54 -4.41 14.78
CA ARG A 145 3.62 -5.05 13.46
C ARG A 145 3.66 -4.02 12.32
N ALA A 146 2.81 -3.01 12.37
CA ALA A 146 2.79 -1.96 11.36
C ALA A 146 4.10 -1.15 11.38
N LYS A 147 4.61 -0.76 12.55
CA LYS A 147 5.91 -0.08 12.66
C LYS A 147 7.05 -0.91 12.08
N GLU A 148 7.04 -2.22 12.30
CA GLU A 148 8.05 -3.13 11.79
C GLU A 148 7.96 -3.25 10.26
N LYS A 149 6.77 -3.57 9.73
CA LYS A 149 6.60 -4.05 8.34
C LYS A 149 6.07 -3.00 7.37
N MET A 150 5.48 -1.92 7.85
CA MET A 150 4.85 -0.88 7.04
C MET A 150 5.74 0.34 6.85
N GLU A 151 5.63 0.94 5.67
CA GLU A 151 6.07 2.30 5.37
C GLU A 151 4.84 3.14 4.99
N ILE A 152 4.72 4.34 5.56
CA ILE A 152 3.63 5.29 5.25
C ILE A 152 4.18 6.43 4.41
N ILE A 153 3.65 6.58 3.20
CA ILE A 153 4.08 7.56 2.21
C ILE A 153 2.95 8.53 1.93
N GLU A 154 3.12 9.77 2.37
CA GLU A 154 2.14 10.83 2.17
C GLU A 154 2.48 11.65 0.91
N ILE A 155 1.55 11.70 -0.05
CA ILE A 155 1.63 12.57 -1.22
C ILE A 155 0.91 13.87 -0.89
N LYS A 156 1.70 14.89 -0.53
CA LYS A 156 1.22 16.25 -0.34
C LYS A 156 1.25 16.98 -1.67
N ILE A 157 0.10 17.38 -2.18
CA ILE A 157 0.05 18.37 -3.27
C ILE A 157 0.30 19.73 -2.61
N PRO A 158 1.25 20.56 -3.10
CA PRO A 158 1.42 21.91 -2.60
C PRO A 158 0.07 22.64 -2.67
N SER A 159 -0.39 23.14 -1.52
CA SER A 159 -1.54 24.05 -1.50
C SER A 159 -1.12 25.31 -2.25
N LEU A 160 -1.78 25.66 -3.35
CA LEU A 160 -1.60 26.93 -4.09
C LEU A 160 -2.18 28.13 -3.32
N ARG A 161 -2.09 28.14 -1.99
CA ARG A 161 -2.54 29.26 -1.15
C ARG A 161 -1.38 30.15 -0.80
#